data_AF-A0A0B6RWG8-F1
#
_entry.id   AF-A0A0B6RWG8-F1
#
_cell.length_a   1.000
_cell.length_b   1.000
_cell.length_c   1.000
_cell.angle_alpha   90.00
_cell.angle_beta   90.00
_cell.angle_gamma   90.00
#
_symmetry.space_group_name_H-M   'P 1'
#
loop_
_entity.id
_entity.type
_entity.pdbx_description
1 polymer ?
#
loop_
_entity_poly.entity_id
_entity_poly.type
_entity_poly.pdbx_seq_one_letter_code
_entity_poly.pdbx_strand_id
1 'polypeptide(L)'
;MLTWARRRGVKLFLIEPGEPNQNADIESFNGRFRDECLDEHWFTSLSHTKVPIEARRREYDDERPRKSLGGLTPATYARQLMADAAKLTPDSKAERY
;
A
#
# COMPACT_ATOMS: atom_id res chain seq x y z
N MET A 1 -9.11 -2.49 17.70
CA MET A 1 -9.00 -1.85 16.36
C MET A 1 -10.06 -0.75 16.14
N LEU A 2 -11.37 -1.05 16.14
CA LEU A 2 -12.45 -0.06 15.95
C LEU A 2 -12.36 1.16 16.89
N THR A 3 -12.21 0.91 18.20
CA THR A 3 -12.08 1.98 19.20
C THR A 3 -10.81 2.81 19.04
N TRP A 4 -9.74 2.24 18.50
CA TRP A 4 -8.51 2.98 18.20
C TRP A 4 -8.70 3.87 16.98
N ALA A 5 -9.28 3.34 15.89
CA ALA A 5 -9.54 4.08 14.67
C ALA A 5 -10.47 5.28 14.92
N ARG A 6 -11.57 5.06 15.67
CA ARG A 6 -12.49 6.14 16.08
C ARG A 6 -11.77 7.23 16.87
N ARG A 7 -10.95 6.85 17.87
CA ARG A 7 -10.18 7.81 18.68
C ARG A 7 -9.16 8.61 17.86
N ARG A 8 -8.70 8.07 16.73
CA ARG A 8 -7.75 8.73 15.81
C ARG A 8 -8.44 9.44 14.64
N GLY A 9 -9.77 9.46 14.59
CA GLY A 9 -10.51 10.02 13.46
C GLY A 9 -10.31 9.26 12.13
N VAL A 10 -9.79 8.02 12.18
CA VAL A 10 -9.57 7.19 11.00
C VAL A 10 -10.91 6.62 10.54
N LYS A 11 -11.34 7.01 9.34
CA LYS A 11 -12.54 6.45 8.70
C LYS A 11 -12.23 5.03 8.21
N LEU A 12 -13.09 4.09 8.59
CA LEU A 12 -12.98 2.70 8.15
C LEU A 12 -13.93 2.46 6.98
N PHE A 13 -13.43 1.82 5.93
CA PHE A 13 -14.21 1.28 4.83
C PHE A 13 -14.06 -0.24 4.89
N LEU A 14 -15.15 -0.93 5.21
CA LEU A 14 -15.18 -2.39 5.26
C LEU A 14 -15.58 -2.92 3.89
N ILE A 15 -15.04 -4.08 3.53
CA ILE A 15 -15.42 -4.80 2.32
C ILE A 15 -16.89 -5.22 2.47
N GLU A 16 -17.66 -5.01 1.40
CA GLU A 16 -19.05 -5.39 1.33
C GLU A 16 -19.18 -6.92 1.16
N PRO A 17 -20.14 -7.55 1.86
CA PRO A 17 -20.36 -8.99 1.70
C PRO A 17 -20.68 -9.33 0.24
N GLY A 18 -19.91 -10.24 -0.36
CA GLY A 18 -20.09 -10.67 -1.75
C GLY A 18 -19.30 -9.85 -2.78
N GLU A 19 -18.52 -8.85 -2.36
CA GLU A 19 -17.71 -8.00 -3.26
C GLU A 19 -16.20 -8.25 -3.10
N PRO A 20 -15.67 -9.40 -3.57
CA PRO A 20 -14.25 -9.75 -3.41
C PRO A 20 -13.31 -8.76 -4.12
N ASN A 21 -13.78 -8.11 -5.18
CA ASN A 21 -12.97 -7.18 -5.97
C ASN A 21 -12.55 -5.93 -5.19
N GLN A 22 -13.25 -5.56 -4.10
CA GLN A 22 -12.88 -4.43 -3.25
C GLN A 22 -11.54 -4.64 -2.52
N ASN A 23 -11.02 -5.87 -2.46
CA ASN A 23 -9.74 -6.20 -1.83
C ASN A 23 -8.69 -6.72 -2.82
N ALA A 24 -9.01 -6.78 -4.12
CA ALA A 24 -8.19 -7.47 -5.12
C ALA A 24 -6.75 -6.95 -5.19
N ASP A 25 -6.54 -5.64 -5.07
CA ASP A 25 -5.20 -5.04 -5.12
C ASP A 25 -4.34 -5.47 -3.92
N ILE A 26 -4.92 -5.47 -2.72
CA ILE A 26 -4.23 -5.87 -1.48
C ILE A 26 -3.94 -7.38 -1.50
N GLU A 27 -4.87 -8.19 -2.00
CA GLU A 27 -4.65 -9.63 -2.17
C GLU A 27 -3.53 -9.90 -3.17
N SER A 28 -3.53 -9.22 -4.32
CA SER A 28 -2.49 -9.35 -5.33
C SER A 28 -1.11 -8.89 -4.82
N PHE A 29 -1.07 -7.85 -3.97
CA PHE A 29 0.15 -7.40 -3.31
C PHE A 29 0.66 -8.46 -2.32
N ASN A 30 -0.21 -8.94 -1.42
CA ASN A 30 0.16 -9.90 -0.38
C ASN A 30 0.60 -11.24 -0.95
N GLY A 31 -0.03 -11.70 -2.04
CA GLY A 31 0.40 -12.90 -2.78
C GLY A 31 1.82 -12.74 -3.30
N ARG A 32 2.09 -11.67 -4.05
CA ARG A 32 3.45 -11.38 -4.56
C ARG A 32 4.49 -11.18 -3.47
N PHE A 33 4.13 -10.54 -2.37
CA PHE A 33 5.06 -10.37 -1.24
C PHE A 33 5.38 -11.70 -0.57
N ARG A 34 4.41 -12.62 -0.49
CA ARG A 34 4.65 -13.98 0.01
C ARG A 34 5.60 -14.73 -0.94
N ASP A 35 5.25 -14.80 -2.22
CA ASP A 35 5.98 -15.57 -3.22
C ASP A 35 7.40 -15.03 -3.46
N GLU A 36 7.56 -13.71 -3.58
CA GLU A 36 8.83 -13.04 -3.95
C GLU A 36 9.62 -12.55 -2.73
N CYS A 37 9.27 -12.91 -1.48
CA CYS A 37 10.06 -12.50 -0.31
C CYS A 37 9.95 -13.47 0.85
N LEU A 38 8.73 -13.76 1.33
CA LEU A 38 8.59 -14.55 2.55
C LEU A 38 8.95 -16.02 2.33
N ASP A 39 8.52 -16.60 1.20
CA ASP A 39 8.72 -18.02 0.91
C ASP A 39 10.15 -18.32 0.40
N GLU A 40 10.89 -17.29 -0.02
CA GLU A 40 12.30 -17.41 -0.43
C GLU A 40 13.27 -17.54 0.76
N HIS A 41 12.83 -17.24 1.98
CA HIS A 41 13.71 -17.10 3.15
C HIS A 41 13.30 -18.01 4.31
N TRP A 42 14.28 -18.73 4.87
CA TRP A 42 14.10 -19.39 6.17
C TRP A 42 14.42 -18.40 7.31
N PHE A 43 13.38 -17.96 8.02
CA PHE A 43 13.53 -17.01 9.11
C PHE A 43 13.91 -17.70 10.43
N THR A 44 14.96 -17.20 11.07
CA THR A 44 15.51 -17.76 12.32
C THR A 44 15.34 -16.83 13.52
N SER A 45 15.08 -15.54 13.29
CA SER A 45 14.83 -14.53 14.32
C SER A 45 14.19 -13.28 13.72
N LEU A 46 13.56 -12.46 14.56
CA LEU A 46 12.97 -11.19 14.13
C LEU A 46 14.01 -10.21 13.56
N SER A 47 15.24 -10.20 14.09
CA SER A 47 16.30 -9.35 13.55
C SER A 47 16.70 -9.79 12.16
N HIS A 48 16.81 -11.10 11.93
CA HIS A 48 17.06 -11.66 10.60
C HIS A 48 15.92 -11.31 9.64
N THR A 49 14.65 -11.49 10.03
CA THR A 49 13.47 -11.19 9.19
C THR A 49 13.36 -9.72 8.77
N LYS A 50 13.75 -8.78 9.63
CA LYS A 50 13.66 -7.34 9.32
C LYS A 50 14.52 -6.93 8.11
N VAL A 51 15.65 -7.59 7.91
CA VAL A 51 16.60 -7.25 6.83
C VAL A 51 16.01 -7.48 5.43
N PRO A 52 15.58 -8.71 5.05
CA PRO A 52 15.02 -8.97 3.73
C PRO A 52 13.67 -8.25 3.54
N ILE A 53 12.84 -8.11 4.57
CA ILE A 53 11.58 -7.36 4.45
C ILE A 53 11.84 -5.89 4.13
N GLU A 54 12.80 -5.24 4.81
CA GLU A 54 13.11 -3.84 4.54
C GLU A 54 13.79 -3.66 3.18
N ALA A 55 14.64 -4.59 2.77
CA ALA A 55 15.22 -4.59 1.42
C ALA A 55 14.12 -4.69 0.36
N ARG A 56 13.18 -5.64 0.52
CA ARG A 56 12.04 -5.81 -0.36
C ARG A 56 11.12 -4.59 -0.40
N ARG A 57 10.87 -3.96 0.75
CA ARG A 57 10.07 -2.73 0.83
C ARG A 57 10.70 -1.60 0.01
N ARG A 58 12.01 -1.37 0.14
CA ARG A 58 12.74 -0.35 -0.64
C ARG A 58 12.70 -0.65 -2.13
N GLU A 59 12.99 -1.88 -2.52
CA GLU A 59 12.93 -2.30 -3.92
C GLU A 59 11.52 -2.05 -4.51
N TYR A 60 10.46 -2.43 -3.79
CA TYR A 60 9.08 -2.23 -4.21
C TYR A 60 8.70 -0.75 -4.30
N ASP A 61 8.98 0.04 -3.25
CA ASP A 61 8.51 1.42 -3.11
C ASP A 61 9.32 2.39 -3.97
N ASP A 62 10.64 2.20 -4.02
CA ASP A 62 11.58 3.20 -4.53
C ASP A 62 12.22 2.82 -5.88
N GLU A 63 12.33 1.53 -6.19
CA GLU A 63 13.10 1.07 -7.37
C GLU A 63 12.22 0.51 -8.49
N ARG A 64 11.10 -0.16 -8.17
CA ARG A 64 10.30 -0.89 -9.16
C ARG A 64 9.17 -0.02 -9.76
N PRO A 65 9.26 0.41 -11.03
CA PRO A 65 8.20 1.17 -11.68
C PRO A 65 6.95 0.31 -11.93
N ARG A 66 5.77 0.91 -11.78
CA ARG A 66 4.47 0.25 -11.95
C ARG A 66 3.77 0.80 -13.19
N LYS A 67 3.41 -0.08 -14.13
CA LYS A 67 2.65 0.32 -15.34
C LYS A 67 1.31 1.01 -14.98
N SER A 68 0.62 0.53 -13.95
CA SER A 68 -0.62 1.14 -13.46
C SER A 68 -0.44 2.56 -12.90
N LEU A 69 0.79 2.93 -12.52
CA LEU A 69 1.16 4.27 -12.04
C LEU A 69 1.84 5.10 -13.14
N GLY A 70 1.59 4.81 -14.41
CA GLY A 70 2.21 5.52 -15.53
C GLY A 70 3.73 5.30 -15.64
N GLY A 71 4.25 4.19 -15.10
CA GLY A 71 5.69 3.90 -15.08
C GLY A 71 6.44 4.52 -13.92
N LEU A 72 5.74 5.13 -12.95
CA LEU A 72 6.35 5.66 -11.74
C LEU A 72 6.52 4.57 -10.67
N THR A 73 7.48 4.78 -9.77
CA THR A 73 7.59 3.99 -8.54
C THR A 73 6.52 4.43 -7.54
N PRO A 74 6.03 3.53 -6.66
CA PRO A 74 5.02 3.87 -5.66
C PRO A 74 5.37 5.12 -4.84
N ALA A 75 6.62 5.26 -4.38
CA ALA A 75 7.07 6.41 -3.61
C ALA A 75 7.03 7.73 -4.43
N THR A 76 7.37 7.67 -5.72
CA THR A 76 7.29 8.84 -6.60
C THR A 76 5.85 9.25 -6.87
N TYR A 77 4.99 8.28 -7.15
CA TYR A 77 3.56 8.52 -7.35
C TYR A 77 2.90 9.09 -6.09
N ALA A 78 3.20 8.55 -4.91
CA ALA A 78 2.71 9.08 -3.64
C ALA A 78 3.13 10.53 -3.40
N ARG A 79 4.39 10.88 -3.70
CA ARG A 79 4.88 12.26 -3.62
C ARG A 79 4.12 13.20 -4.56
N GLN A 80 3.81 12.76 -5.78
CA GLN A 80 3.00 13.54 -6.72
C GLN A 80 1.58 13.73 -6.22
N LEU A 81 0.91 12.67 -5.78
CA LEU A 81 -0.42 12.74 -5.19
C LEU A 81 -0.49 13.71 -4.01
N MET A 82 0.51 13.70 -3.12
CA MET A 82 0.58 14.63 -2.00
C MET A 82 0.75 16.07 -2.47
N ALA A 83 1.59 16.31 -3.46
CA ALA A 83 1.80 17.64 -4.03
C ALA A 83 0.53 18.17 -4.72
N ASP A 84 -0.25 17.30 -5.37
CA ASP A 84 -1.48 17.68 -6.05
C ASP A 84 -2.64 17.85 -5.08
N ALA A 85 -2.74 17.02 -4.04
CA ALA A 85 -3.69 17.20 -2.95
C ALA A 85 -3.46 18.52 -2.20
N ALA A 86 -2.21 18.96 -2.05
CA ALA A 86 -1.88 20.26 -1.46
C ALA A 86 -2.31 21.46 -2.33
N LYS A 87 -2.54 21.24 -3.63
CA LYS A 87 -3.04 22.26 -4.57
C LYS A 87 -4.56 22.27 -4.67
N LEU A 88 -5.25 21.22 -4.21
CA LEU A 88 -6.71 21.16 -4.23
C LEU A 88 -7.30 22.16 -3.23
N THR A 89 -8.14 23.08 -3.72
CA THR A 89 -8.95 23.97 -2.86
C THR A 89 -10.12 23.20 -2.25
N PRO A 90 -10.69 23.65 -1.12
CA PRO A 90 -11.74 22.93 -0.38
C PRO A 90 -13.01 22.61 -1.19
N ASP A 91 -13.27 23.36 -2.27
CA ASP A 91 -14.43 23.19 -3.16
C ASP A 91 -14.22 22.13 -4.25
N SER A 92 -13.03 21.55 -4.33
CA SER A 92 -12.71 20.51 -5.31
C SER A 92 -13.33 19.19 -4.84
N LYS A 93 -14.49 18.83 -5.38
CA LYS A 93 -15.11 17.51 -5.12
C LYS A 93 -14.13 16.41 -5.50
N ALA A 94 -13.72 15.61 -4.51
CA ALA A 94 -13.03 14.37 -4.75
C ALA A 94 -14.01 13.38 -5.40
N GLU A 95 -14.01 13.32 -6.74
CA GLU A 95 -14.62 12.21 -7.45
C GLU A 95 -13.84 10.95 -7.07
N ARG A 96 -14.55 10.06 -6.38
CA ARG A 96 -14.05 8.73 -6.04
C ARG A 96 -14.08 7.90 -7.32
N TYR A 97 -12.92 7.40 -7.75
CA TYR A 97 -12.87 6.16 -8.52
C TYR A 97 -13.18 4.98 -7.60
#